data_AF-A0A061ALG0-F1
#
_entry.id   AF-A0A061ALG0-F1
#
_cell.length_a   1.000
_cell.length_b   1.000
_cell.length_c   1.000
_cell.angle_alpha   90.00
_cell.angle_beta   90.00
_cell.angle_gamma   90.00
#
_symmetry.space_group_name_H-M   'P 1'
#
loop_
_entity.id
_entity.type
_entity.pdbx_description
1 polymer ?
#
loop_
_entity_poly.entity_id
_entity_poly.type
_entity_poly.pdbx_seq_one_letter_code
_entity_poly.pdbx_strand_id
1 'polypeptide(L)'
;MAARKKVSAAATPSQIASTSSASGKAPPTPSPSSSHPRDPLPFAHFLPRLPLQLVAVLFSCVTSSSVTLPDVSIPAPTRFVASLIRDPLSTLPLLCGLLAIIQGWFGYWARSCRLEAEKANKDVGAKADTQVTTRTESKSFRGSLGKLWDNALKGEAPHQRLFKKRADGQSAFASIDTRFVPQAVMITLGATLTLHGAIVLLGAPLTSNVTHTFLLALLLAVLAVLPLSIALPPVATTNGRFAWLRLVSSLSPSDNLELVLIAPAVGTLVGAWTGAFPIPLDWDRPWQKWPVTPTVGALAGHAIGSLVGFAVVAWRKTLEAAVDVLQEAKENEGMQRKTGGMKETRKIK
;
A
#
# COMPACT_ATOMS: atom_id res chain seq x y z
N MET A 1 42.24 -9.63 -77.41
CA MET A 1 41.39 -8.42 -77.48
C MET A 1 41.19 -7.93 -76.05
N ALA A 2 42.02 -7.00 -75.54
CA ALA A 2 41.76 -5.53 -75.52
C ALA A 2 40.36 -5.22 -74.95
N ALA A 3 40.14 -4.46 -73.87
CA ALA A 3 40.85 -3.35 -73.23
C ALA A 3 40.40 -3.26 -71.75
N ARG A 4 41.25 -3.06 -70.75
CA ARG A 4 41.79 -1.77 -70.22
C ARG A 4 40.82 -0.57 -70.32
N LYS A 5 40.27 -0.15 -69.16
CA LYS A 5 40.11 1.29 -68.86
C LYS A 5 40.37 1.53 -67.36
N LYS A 6 41.32 2.43 -67.11
CA LYS A 6 41.80 2.94 -65.82
C LYS A 6 41.51 4.45 -65.80
N VAL A 7 41.76 5.09 -64.64
CA VAL A 7 41.92 6.55 -64.41
C VAL A 7 40.60 7.28 -64.06
N SER A 8 40.43 8.17 -63.07
CA SER A 8 41.26 8.94 -62.09
C SER A 8 40.30 9.35 -60.95
N ALA A 9 40.62 9.33 -59.65
CA ALA A 9 41.49 10.21 -58.84
C ALA A 9 40.95 11.64 -58.57
N ALA A 10 40.74 11.96 -57.28
CA ALA A 10 40.84 13.26 -56.57
C ALA A 10 39.82 13.28 -55.39
N ALA A 11 40.06 13.75 -54.17
CA ALA A 11 41.22 14.28 -53.46
C ALA A 11 40.88 14.24 -51.94
N THR A 12 41.91 14.13 -51.09
CA THR A 12 41.90 14.33 -49.61
C THR A 12 42.76 15.58 -49.35
N PRO A 13 42.45 16.48 -48.40
CA PRO A 13 42.91 16.37 -47.00
C PRO A 13 41.90 17.03 -46.02
N SER A 14 41.97 17.06 -44.69
CA SER A 14 43.05 17.01 -43.70
C SER A 14 42.43 16.78 -42.31
N GLN A 15 43.20 16.14 -41.45
CA GLN A 15 42.97 15.95 -40.01
C GLN A 15 42.88 17.27 -39.23
N ILE A 16 42.30 17.26 -38.03
CA ILE A 16 42.97 17.61 -36.75
C ILE A 16 42.04 17.20 -35.58
N ALA A 17 42.67 16.61 -34.58
CA ALA A 17 42.10 16.08 -33.35
C ALA A 17 41.60 17.16 -32.37
N SER A 18 40.62 16.83 -31.54
CA SER A 18 40.66 17.22 -30.12
C SER A 18 39.83 16.27 -29.25
N THR A 19 40.43 16.02 -28.10
CA THR A 19 40.10 15.10 -27.01
C THR A 19 38.95 15.58 -26.12
N SER A 20 38.42 14.61 -25.37
CA SER A 20 37.76 14.71 -24.06
C SER A 20 36.43 15.46 -23.92
N SER A 21 35.37 14.72 -23.61
CA SER A 21 34.75 14.86 -22.29
C SER A 21 33.89 13.62 -21.97
N ALA A 22 34.23 12.97 -20.87
CA ALA A 22 33.38 12.01 -20.20
C ALA A 22 32.16 12.77 -19.65
N SER A 23 30.96 12.33 -20.01
CA SER A 23 29.75 12.65 -19.25
C SER A 23 29.00 11.35 -19.02
N GLY A 24 28.93 10.98 -17.75
CA GLY A 24 28.35 9.73 -17.27
C GLY A 24 26.91 9.57 -17.75
N LYS A 25 26.70 8.56 -18.59
CA LYS A 25 25.36 8.14 -18.98
C LYS A 25 24.78 7.36 -17.79
N ALA A 26 23.82 7.97 -17.10
CA ALA A 26 23.00 7.27 -16.12
C ALA A 26 22.42 5.98 -16.74
N PRO A 27 22.25 4.90 -15.97
CA PRO A 27 21.72 3.65 -16.50
C PRO A 27 20.33 3.87 -17.11
N PRO A 28 20.00 3.22 -18.24
CA PRO A 28 18.68 3.34 -18.84
C PRO A 28 17.64 2.85 -17.85
N THR A 29 16.66 3.71 -17.58
CA THR A 29 15.46 3.36 -16.83
C THR A 29 14.76 2.21 -17.58
N PRO A 30 14.37 1.12 -16.92
CA PRO A 30 13.66 0.03 -17.58
C PRO A 30 12.34 0.57 -18.16
N SER A 31 12.13 0.28 -19.43
CA SER A 31 10.88 0.60 -20.13
C SER A 31 9.77 -0.28 -19.57
N PRO A 32 8.59 0.26 -19.21
CA PRO A 32 7.51 -0.57 -18.72
C PRO A 32 6.81 -1.22 -19.92
N SER A 33 7.33 -2.36 -20.36
CA SER A 33 6.61 -3.29 -21.22
C SER A 33 5.98 -4.40 -20.36
N SER A 34 4.98 -4.05 -19.56
CA SER A 34 4.06 -5.06 -19.03
C SER A 34 2.65 -4.49 -19.02
N SER A 35 1.74 -5.20 -19.67
CA SER A 35 0.30 -4.95 -19.72
C SER A 35 -0.42 -5.28 -18.40
N HIS A 36 0.33 -5.50 -17.32
CA HIS A 36 -0.24 -5.81 -16.01
C HIS A 36 -0.60 -4.52 -15.26
N PRO A 37 -1.77 -4.50 -14.58
CA PRO A 37 -2.13 -3.41 -13.67
C PRO A 37 -0.99 -3.17 -12.67
N ARG A 38 -0.64 -1.90 -12.41
CA ARG A 38 0.38 -1.61 -11.39
C ARG A 38 -0.10 -2.06 -10.02
N ASP A 39 0.81 -2.72 -9.29
CA ASP A 39 0.60 -3.05 -7.89
C ASP A 39 0.22 -1.81 -7.08
N PRO A 40 -0.90 -1.84 -6.35
CA PRO A 40 -1.38 -0.67 -5.62
C PRO A 40 -0.58 -0.36 -4.35
N LEU A 41 0.35 -1.24 -3.94
CA LEU A 41 1.13 -1.08 -2.72
C LEU A 41 2.55 -0.55 -3.02
N PRO A 42 2.84 0.73 -2.73
CA PRO A 42 4.20 1.26 -2.82
C PRO A 42 5.05 0.73 -1.64
N PHE A 43 5.86 -0.30 -1.89
CA PHE A 43 6.64 -0.98 -0.84
C PHE A 43 7.57 -0.04 -0.06
N ALA A 44 8.22 0.91 -0.73
CA ALA A 44 9.09 1.92 -0.10
C ALA A 44 8.35 2.77 0.95
N HIS A 45 7.07 3.03 0.73
CA HIS A 45 6.21 3.77 1.64
C HIS A 45 5.62 2.88 2.74
N PHE A 46 5.41 1.60 2.46
CA PHE A 46 4.87 0.64 3.41
C PHE A 46 5.89 0.26 4.50
N LEU A 47 7.15 0.06 4.12
CA LEU A 47 8.24 -0.39 5.00
C LEU A 47 8.36 0.40 6.33
N PRO A 48 8.38 1.76 6.35
CA PRO A 48 8.45 2.50 7.60
C PRO A 48 7.09 2.64 8.32
N ARG A 49 5.96 2.46 7.64
CA ARG A 49 4.63 2.69 8.21
C ARG A 49 4.16 1.54 9.10
N LEU A 50 4.51 0.31 8.75
CA LEU A 50 4.16 -0.87 9.55
C LEU A 50 4.75 -0.82 10.98
N PRO A 51 6.07 -0.65 11.19
CA PRO A 51 6.61 -0.57 12.54
C PRO A 51 6.05 0.64 13.29
N LEU A 52 5.80 1.76 12.61
CA LEU A 52 5.15 2.92 13.20
C LEU A 52 3.73 2.61 13.70
N GLN A 53 2.93 1.87 12.92
CA GLN A 53 1.60 1.42 13.31
C GLN A 53 1.67 0.50 14.54
N LEU A 54 2.58 -0.49 14.54
CA LEU A 54 2.73 -1.43 15.67
C LEU A 54 3.16 -0.70 16.95
N VAL A 55 4.10 0.24 16.85
CA VAL A 55 4.52 1.08 17.97
C VAL A 55 3.36 1.95 18.45
N ALA A 56 2.55 2.52 17.55
CA ALA A 56 1.38 3.30 17.93
C ALA A 56 0.30 2.45 18.64
N VAL A 57 0.09 1.21 18.21
CA VAL A 57 -0.81 0.26 18.88
C VAL A 57 -0.30 -0.07 20.28
N LEU A 58 0.99 -0.36 20.44
CA LEU A 58 1.61 -0.59 21.75
C LEU A 58 1.50 0.65 22.64
N PHE A 59 1.80 1.83 22.09
CA PHE A 59 1.66 3.10 22.80
C PHE A 59 0.21 3.31 23.27
N SER A 60 -0.79 2.97 22.46
CA SER A 60 -2.20 3.05 22.86
C SER A 60 -2.55 2.14 24.04
N CYS A 61 -1.93 0.96 24.12
CA CYS A 61 -2.06 0.07 25.28
C CYS A 61 -1.44 0.70 26.54
N VAL A 62 -0.27 1.34 26.40
CA VAL A 62 0.40 2.02 27.50
C VAL A 62 -0.36 3.28 27.94
N THR A 63 -0.85 4.08 27.00
CA THR A 63 -1.61 5.30 27.28
C THR A 63 -2.94 4.98 27.95
N SER A 64 -3.71 4.03 27.39
CA SER A 64 -5.00 3.64 27.99
C SER A 64 -4.83 3.16 29.41
N SER A 65 -3.84 2.29 29.67
CA SER A 65 -3.55 1.78 31.01
C SER A 65 -2.99 2.82 31.97
N SER A 66 -2.18 3.77 31.49
CA SER A 66 -1.63 4.84 32.34
C SER A 66 -2.69 5.87 32.73
N VAL A 67 -3.71 6.08 31.89
CA VAL A 67 -4.86 6.96 32.22
C VAL A 67 -5.77 6.32 33.26
N THR A 68 -6.05 5.02 33.13
CA THR A 68 -6.98 4.32 34.04
C THR A 68 -6.33 3.83 35.33
N LEU A 69 -5.05 3.49 35.28
CA LEU A 69 -4.28 2.99 36.41
C LEU A 69 -2.96 3.77 36.52
N PRO A 70 -2.96 4.98 37.10
CA PRO A 70 -1.82 5.90 37.13
C PRO A 70 -0.71 5.48 38.11
N ASP A 71 -0.53 4.19 38.36
CA ASP A 71 0.51 3.66 39.24
C ASP A 71 1.80 3.40 38.45
N VAL A 72 2.78 4.31 38.63
CA VAL A 72 4.05 4.30 37.92
C VAL A 72 4.97 3.16 38.37
N SER A 73 4.74 2.60 39.57
CA SER A 73 5.58 1.52 40.13
C SER A 73 5.46 0.20 39.37
N ILE A 74 4.33 -0.03 38.71
CA ILE A 74 4.05 -1.25 37.95
C ILE A 74 4.59 -1.11 36.52
N PRO A 75 5.40 -2.05 35.99
CA PRO A 75 5.85 -1.99 34.60
C PRO A 75 4.71 -1.87 33.59
N ALA A 76 4.94 -1.18 32.47
CA ALA A 76 3.90 -0.92 31.45
C ALA A 76 3.11 -2.17 30.95
N PRO A 77 3.74 -3.31 30.62
CA PRO A 77 2.98 -4.47 30.12
C PRO A 77 2.09 -5.09 31.20
N THR A 78 2.57 -5.16 32.45
CA THR A 78 1.78 -5.69 33.56
C THR A 78 0.71 -4.70 33.99
N ARG A 79 0.97 -3.39 33.88
CA ARG A 79 -0.01 -2.33 34.12
C ARG A 79 -1.20 -2.41 33.17
N PHE A 80 -0.95 -2.71 31.90
CA PHE A 80 -2.03 -2.90 30.92
C PHE A 80 -2.94 -4.09 31.25
N VAL A 81 -2.35 -5.24 31.58
CA VAL A 81 -3.15 -6.39 32.01
C VAL A 81 -3.90 -6.07 33.32
N ALA A 82 -3.24 -5.40 34.27
CA ALA A 82 -3.85 -4.99 35.53
C ALA A 82 -5.01 -4.00 35.35
N SER A 83 -4.92 -3.05 34.39
CA SER A 83 -6.00 -2.11 34.12
C SER A 83 -7.23 -2.81 33.54
N LEU A 84 -7.04 -3.80 32.65
CA LEU A 84 -8.13 -4.64 32.14
C LEU A 84 -8.78 -5.52 33.22
N ILE A 85 -8.01 -5.93 34.24
CA ILE A 85 -8.53 -6.73 35.36
C ILE A 85 -9.33 -5.87 36.35
N ARG A 86 -8.85 -4.64 36.63
CA ARG A 86 -9.40 -3.78 37.68
C ARG A 86 -10.56 -2.93 37.19
N ASP A 87 -10.41 -2.29 36.03
CA ASP A 87 -11.43 -1.43 35.44
C ASP A 87 -11.44 -1.52 33.91
N PRO A 88 -11.99 -2.62 33.36
CA PRO A 88 -12.11 -2.81 31.91
C PRO A 88 -13.04 -1.78 31.25
N LEU A 89 -14.03 -1.24 31.97
CA LEU A 89 -15.03 -0.34 31.40
C LEU A 89 -14.48 1.06 31.14
N SER A 90 -13.47 1.50 31.89
CA SER A 90 -12.73 2.73 31.56
C SER A 90 -11.61 2.48 30.54
N THR A 91 -10.95 1.32 30.61
CA THR A 91 -9.76 1.02 29.79
C THR A 91 -10.13 0.73 28.34
N LEU A 92 -11.12 -0.14 28.11
CA LEU A 92 -11.44 -0.64 26.76
C LEU A 92 -12.01 0.43 25.82
N PRO A 93 -12.94 1.32 26.23
CA PRO A 93 -13.43 2.37 25.34
C PRO A 93 -12.33 3.34 24.92
N LEU A 94 -11.45 3.71 25.86
CA LEU A 94 -10.31 4.57 25.59
C LEU A 94 -9.34 3.89 24.61
N LEU A 95 -9.03 2.61 24.83
CA LEU A 95 -8.22 1.81 23.92
C LEU A 95 -8.86 1.75 22.52
N CYS A 96 -10.17 1.46 22.43
CA CYS A 96 -10.89 1.42 21.15
C CYS A 96 -10.83 2.77 20.42
N GLY A 97 -10.99 3.89 21.14
CA GLY A 97 -10.89 5.23 20.56
C GLY A 97 -9.50 5.52 20.00
N LEU A 98 -8.44 5.22 20.76
CA LEU A 98 -7.05 5.39 20.31
C LEU A 98 -6.73 4.51 19.11
N LEU A 99 -7.14 3.24 19.15
CA LEU A 99 -6.95 2.32 18.03
C LEU A 99 -7.77 2.72 16.80
N ALA A 100 -8.98 3.26 16.96
CA ALA A 100 -9.78 3.75 15.84
C ALA A 100 -9.07 4.89 15.10
N ILE A 101 -8.37 5.78 15.82
CA ILE A 101 -7.54 6.83 15.21
C ILE A 101 -6.39 6.22 14.41
N ILE A 102 -5.66 5.27 14.99
CA ILE A 102 -4.48 4.63 14.35
C ILE A 102 -4.90 3.81 13.12
N GLN A 103 -5.94 2.98 13.26
CA GLN A 103 -6.46 2.16 12.17
C GLN A 103 -7.15 3.02 11.11
N GLY A 104 -7.76 4.14 11.52
CA GLY A 104 -8.27 5.17 10.61
C GLY A 104 -7.18 5.81 9.76
N TRP A 105 -6.08 6.21 10.39
CA TRP A 105 -4.89 6.75 9.71
C TRP A 105 -4.29 5.73 8.74
N PHE A 106 -4.08 4.49 9.19
CA PHE A 106 -3.51 3.43 8.36
C PHE A 106 -4.44 3.06 7.19
N GLY A 107 -5.74 2.90 7.46
CA GLY A 107 -6.75 2.63 6.44
C GLY A 107 -6.85 3.75 5.40
N TYR A 108 -6.76 5.02 5.82
CA TYR A 108 -6.78 6.16 4.92
C TYR A 108 -5.52 6.23 4.04
N TRP A 109 -4.37 5.88 4.59
CA TRP A 109 -3.15 5.73 3.80
C TRP A 109 -3.31 4.62 2.75
N ALA A 110 -3.80 3.44 3.13
CA ALA A 110 -4.04 2.34 2.20
C ALA A 110 -5.06 2.72 1.10
N ARG A 111 -6.13 3.43 1.47
CA ARG A 111 -7.08 4.04 0.51
C ARG A 111 -6.35 4.95 -0.49
N SER A 112 -5.47 5.81 0.00
CA SER A 112 -4.73 6.77 -0.84
C SER A 112 -3.85 6.04 -1.85
N CYS A 113 -3.12 5.00 -1.43
CA CYS A 113 -2.32 4.17 -2.33
C CYS A 113 -3.16 3.51 -3.44
N ARG A 114 -4.34 2.96 -3.09
CA ARG A 114 -5.27 2.39 -4.08
C ARG A 114 -5.75 3.44 -5.07
N LEU A 115 -6.19 4.62 -4.60
CA LEU A 115 -6.67 5.70 -5.46
C LEU A 115 -5.58 6.23 -6.41
N GLU A 116 -4.33 6.29 -5.94
CA GLU A 116 -3.18 6.66 -6.78
C GLU A 116 -2.92 5.61 -7.87
N ALA A 117 -3.00 4.31 -7.54
CA ALA A 117 -2.85 3.23 -8.50
C ALA A 117 -3.97 3.22 -9.56
N GLU A 118 -5.23 3.42 -9.14
CA GLU A 118 -6.37 3.53 -10.05
C GLU A 118 -6.22 4.73 -11.01
N LYS A 119 -5.76 5.89 -10.51
CA LYS A 119 -5.47 7.07 -11.33
C LYS A 119 -4.34 6.80 -12.32
N ALA A 120 -3.25 6.19 -11.87
CA ALA A 120 -2.12 5.85 -12.73
C ALA A 120 -2.54 4.90 -13.87
N ASN A 121 -3.38 3.90 -13.58
CA ASN A 121 -3.89 2.98 -14.59
C ASN A 121 -4.80 3.69 -15.62
N LYS A 122 -5.65 4.63 -15.16
CA LYS A 122 -6.48 5.46 -16.07
C LYS A 122 -5.65 6.36 -16.97
N ASP A 123 -4.61 7.00 -16.43
CA ASP A 123 -3.73 7.89 -17.20
C ASP A 123 -2.94 7.12 -18.28
N VAL A 124 -2.53 5.89 -17.98
CA VAL A 124 -1.89 5.00 -18.96
C VAL A 124 -2.88 4.60 -20.07
N GLY A 125 -4.10 4.21 -19.71
CA GLY A 125 -5.16 3.91 -20.69
C GLY A 125 -5.48 5.10 -21.59
N ALA A 126 -5.69 6.28 -21.01
CA ALA A 126 -5.98 7.50 -21.76
C ALA A 126 -4.83 7.90 -22.73
N LYS A 127 -3.57 7.70 -22.33
CA LYS A 127 -2.41 7.92 -23.20
C LYS A 127 -2.34 6.91 -24.34
N ALA A 128 -2.67 5.64 -24.08
CA ALA A 128 -2.74 4.61 -25.12
C ALA A 128 -3.84 4.94 -26.15
N ASP A 129 -5.03 5.31 -25.70
CA ASP A 129 -6.16 5.69 -26.57
C ASP A 129 -5.85 6.96 -27.38
N THR A 130 -5.18 7.94 -26.76
CA THR A 130 -4.71 9.16 -27.45
C THR A 130 -3.62 8.84 -28.48
N GLN A 131 -2.71 7.90 -28.19
CA GLN A 131 -1.67 7.48 -29.13
C GLN A 131 -2.26 6.72 -30.33
N VAL A 132 -3.34 5.95 -30.12
CA VAL A 132 -4.08 5.28 -31.20
C VAL A 132 -4.85 6.28 -32.06
N THR A 133 -5.54 7.27 -31.48
CA THR A 133 -6.27 8.30 -32.24
C THR A 133 -5.34 9.27 -32.97
N THR A 134 -4.18 9.60 -32.40
CA THR A 134 -3.20 10.50 -33.05
C THR A 134 -2.39 9.82 -34.15
N ARG A 135 -2.41 8.50 -34.24
CA ARG A 135 -1.83 7.78 -35.39
C ARG A 135 -2.71 7.89 -36.64
N THR A 136 -3.96 8.35 -36.49
CA THR A 136 -4.94 8.54 -37.57
C THR A 136 -5.07 9.99 -38.02
N GLU A 137 -4.58 10.97 -37.26
CA GLU A 137 -4.54 12.39 -37.65
C GLU A 137 -3.11 12.92 -37.55
N SER A 138 -2.51 13.29 -38.69
CA SER A 138 -1.27 14.06 -38.72
C SER A 138 -1.50 15.38 -37.98
N LYS A 139 -1.04 15.47 -36.72
CA LYS A 139 -1.10 16.73 -35.96
C LYS A 139 -0.27 17.80 -36.67
N SER A 140 -0.95 18.70 -37.36
CA SER A 140 -0.37 19.87 -38.00
C SER A 140 0.34 20.73 -36.95
N PHE A 141 1.67 20.72 -37.02
CA PHE A 141 2.61 21.50 -36.21
C PHE A 141 2.23 23.00 -36.09
N ARG A 142 1.56 23.55 -37.11
CA ARG A 142 1.04 24.92 -37.12
C ARG A 142 -0.02 25.18 -36.03
N GLY A 143 -0.87 24.22 -35.70
CA GLY A 143 -1.92 24.39 -34.70
C GLY A 143 -1.38 24.45 -33.25
N SER A 144 -0.27 23.75 -32.98
CA SER A 144 0.41 23.81 -31.68
C SER A 144 1.21 25.09 -31.52
N LEU A 145 1.81 25.60 -32.61
CA LEU A 145 2.51 26.88 -32.63
C LEU A 145 1.56 28.08 -32.52
N GLY A 146 0.38 28.02 -33.16
CA GLY A 146 -0.64 29.06 -33.04
C GLY A 146 -1.09 29.26 -31.59
N LYS A 147 -1.36 28.16 -30.87
CA LYS A 147 -1.71 28.23 -29.44
C LYS A 147 -0.58 28.77 -28.56
N LEU A 148 0.68 28.54 -28.92
CA LEU A 148 1.82 29.11 -28.19
C LEU A 148 1.96 30.61 -28.46
N TRP A 149 1.71 31.04 -29.70
CA TRP A 149 1.75 32.44 -30.11
C TRP A 149 0.59 33.27 -29.54
N ASP A 150 -0.63 32.73 -29.54
CA ASP A 150 -1.81 33.35 -28.91
C ASP A 150 -1.64 33.51 -27.39
N ASN A 151 -0.98 32.56 -26.74
CA ASN A 151 -0.68 32.63 -25.32
C ASN A 151 0.47 33.60 -25.01
N ALA A 152 1.43 33.75 -25.92
CA ALA A 152 2.48 34.76 -25.81
C ALA A 152 1.93 36.19 -26.00
N LEU A 153 0.97 36.37 -26.91
CA LEU A 153 0.27 37.64 -27.12
C LEU A 153 -0.61 38.06 -25.95
N LYS A 154 -1.13 37.10 -25.18
CA LYS A 154 -1.88 37.35 -23.94
C LYS A 154 -0.99 37.81 -22.76
N GLY A 155 0.32 37.93 -22.95
CA GLY A 155 1.23 38.49 -21.94
C GLY A 155 1.42 37.62 -20.71
N GLU A 156 1.00 36.35 -20.73
CA GLU A 156 1.20 35.43 -19.61
C GLU A 156 2.66 34.97 -19.59
N ALA A 157 3.51 35.70 -18.87
CA ALA A 157 4.90 35.34 -18.73
C ALA A 157 5.05 33.95 -18.06
N PRO A 158 5.97 33.09 -18.54
CA PRO A 158 6.08 31.69 -18.11
C PRO A 158 6.31 31.51 -16.60
N HIS A 159 6.89 32.53 -15.94
CA HIS A 159 7.07 32.53 -14.49
C HIS A 159 5.73 32.63 -13.73
N GLN A 160 4.74 33.37 -14.23
CA GLN A 160 3.42 33.46 -13.60
C GLN A 160 2.69 32.12 -13.60
N ARG A 161 2.89 31.28 -14.63
CA ARG A 161 2.35 29.92 -14.68
C ARG A 161 3.03 29.01 -13.66
N LEU A 162 4.33 29.17 -13.44
CA LEU A 162 5.06 28.44 -12.41
C LEU A 162 4.63 28.86 -11.00
N PHE A 163 4.44 30.17 -10.76
CA PHE A 163 3.92 30.67 -9.49
C PHE A 163 2.46 30.27 -9.26
N LYS A 164 1.61 30.29 -10.28
CA LYS A 164 0.21 29.81 -10.19
C LYS A 164 0.15 28.31 -9.94
N LYS A 165 0.97 27.51 -10.63
CA LYS A 165 1.10 26.06 -10.37
C LYS A 165 1.64 25.75 -8.97
N ARG A 166 2.52 26.59 -8.43
CA ARG A 166 3.06 26.48 -7.06
C ARG A 166 2.07 26.96 -6.00
N ALA A 167 1.29 28.01 -6.29
CA ALA A 167 0.21 28.53 -5.46
C ALA A 167 -0.97 27.56 -5.40
N ASP A 168 -1.38 26.96 -6.53
CA ASP A 168 -2.35 25.86 -6.61
C ASP A 168 -1.83 24.60 -5.89
N GLY A 169 -0.50 24.38 -5.88
CA GLY A 169 0.15 23.33 -5.12
C GLY A 169 0.25 23.61 -3.61
N GLN A 170 0.21 24.87 -3.17
CA GLN A 170 0.22 25.29 -1.77
C GLN A 170 -1.19 25.48 -1.18
N SER A 171 -2.18 25.87 -2.00
CA SER A 171 -3.60 25.89 -1.63
C SER A 171 -4.22 24.49 -1.62
N ALA A 172 -3.55 23.52 -2.24
CA ALA A 172 -3.74 22.09 -1.99
C ALA A 172 -3.12 21.66 -0.65
N PHE A 173 -3.45 22.35 0.45
CA PHE A 173 -3.66 21.62 1.70
C PHE A 173 -4.76 20.61 1.38
N ALA A 174 -4.33 19.38 1.05
CA ALA A 174 -5.15 18.36 0.41
C ALA A 174 -6.53 18.31 1.03
N SER A 175 -7.57 18.65 0.26
CA SER A 175 -8.94 18.47 0.69
C SER A 175 -9.10 17.00 1.09
N ILE A 176 -9.25 16.75 2.39
CA ILE A 176 -9.40 15.39 2.92
C ILE A 176 -10.74 14.88 2.38
N ASP A 177 -10.70 13.85 1.54
CA ASP A 177 -11.91 13.21 1.01
C ASP A 177 -12.60 12.44 2.14
N THR A 178 -13.58 13.03 2.81
CA THR A 178 -14.30 12.42 3.95
C THR A 178 -15.54 11.62 3.54
N ARG A 179 -15.82 11.50 2.23
CA ARG A 179 -17.07 10.89 1.73
C ARG A 179 -17.24 9.42 2.15
N PHE A 180 -16.16 8.75 2.50
CA PHE A 180 -16.18 7.35 2.93
C PHE A 180 -16.44 7.16 4.43
N VAL A 181 -16.26 8.22 5.24
CA VAL A 181 -16.30 8.11 6.70
C VAL A 181 -17.64 7.57 7.19
N PRO A 182 -18.81 8.06 6.74
CA PRO A 182 -20.09 7.52 7.20
C PRO A 182 -20.24 6.03 6.89
N GLN A 183 -19.80 5.62 5.71
CA GLN A 183 -19.87 4.21 5.29
C GLN A 183 -18.95 3.32 6.13
N ALA A 184 -17.72 3.76 6.37
CA ALA A 184 -16.75 3.03 7.20
C ALA A 184 -17.24 2.87 8.64
N VAL A 185 -17.82 3.93 9.22
CA VAL A 185 -18.43 3.89 10.55
C VAL A 185 -19.60 2.90 10.59
N MET A 186 -20.52 2.97 9.62
CA MET A 186 -21.66 2.05 9.56
C MET A 186 -21.23 0.58 9.45
N ILE A 187 -20.23 0.28 8.61
CA ILE A 187 -19.70 -1.09 8.46
C ILE A 187 -19.03 -1.56 9.76
N THR A 188 -18.24 -0.69 10.40
CA THR A 188 -17.54 -1.04 11.65
C THR A 188 -18.54 -1.28 12.79
N LEU A 189 -19.60 -0.47 12.90
CA LEU A 189 -20.68 -0.70 13.87
C LEU A 189 -21.49 -1.95 13.57
N GLY A 190 -21.82 -2.21 12.30
CA GLY A 190 -22.49 -3.44 11.88
C GLY A 190 -21.64 -4.69 12.16
N ALA A 191 -20.33 -4.61 11.90
CA ALA A 191 -19.39 -5.67 12.24
C ALA A 191 -19.26 -5.87 13.76
N THR A 192 -19.28 -4.79 14.55
CA THR A 192 -19.30 -4.86 16.01
C THR A 192 -20.51 -5.65 16.49
N LEU A 193 -21.71 -5.35 15.98
CA LEU A 193 -22.93 -6.07 16.35
C LEU A 193 -22.88 -7.55 15.92
N THR A 194 -22.38 -7.82 14.71
CA THR A 194 -22.25 -9.18 14.18
C THR A 194 -21.25 -10.01 15.00
N LEU A 195 -20.09 -9.43 15.33
CA LEU A 195 -19.07 -10.07 16.16
C LEU A 195 -19.54 -10.24 17.60
N HIS A 196 -20.29 -9.29 18.16
CA HIS A 196 -20.89 -9.44 19.49
C HIS A 196 -21.82 -10.66 19.52
N GLY A 197 -22.73 -10.78 18.54
CA GLY A 197 -23.58 -11.96 18.40
C GLY A 197 -22.78 -13.25 18.23
N ALA A 198 -21.74 -13.26 17.39
CA ALA A 198 -20.88 -14.42 17.20
C ALA A 198 -20.15 -14.83 18.49
N ILE A 199 -19.59 -13.87 19.24
CA ILE A 199 -18.89 -14.14 20.52
C ILE A 199 -19.86 -14.73 21.56
N VAL A 200 -21.08 -14.20 21.61
CA VAL A 200 -22.15 -14.72 22.47
C VAL A 200 -22.53 -16.17 22.07
N LEU A 201 -22.70 -16.43 20.77
CA LEU A 201 -23.01 -17.78 20.27
C LEU A 201 -21.86 -18.79 20.52
N LEU A 202 -20.62 -18.31 20.56
CA LEU A 202 -19.43 -19.11 20.89
C LEU A 202 -19.24 -19.34 22.39
N GLY A 203 -20.19 -18.91 23.23
CA GLY A 203 -20.23 -19.25 24.66
C GLY A 203 -19.92 -18.10 25.62
N ALA A 204 -19.85 -16.85 25.16
CA ALA A 204 -19.72 -15.72 26.07
C ALA A 204 -21.01 -15.48 26.90
N PRO A 205 -20.92 -14.99 28.14
CA PRO A 205 -22.09 -14.81 29.01
C PRO A 205 -23.12 -13.84 28.41
N LEU A 206 -24.35 -14.33 28.21
CA LEU A 206 -25.47 -13.60 27.60
C LEU A 206 -25.98 -12.40 28.41
N THR A 207 -25.92 -12.47 29.74
CA THR A 207 -26.65 -11.52 30.63
C THR A 207 -25.73 -10.76 31.58
N SER A 208 -24.67 -11.38 32.09
CA SER A 208 -23.84 -10.81 33.17
C SER A 208 -22.74 -9.86 32.68
N ASN A 209 -22.31 -9.98 31.42
CA ASN A 209 -21.12 -9.29 30.89
C ASN A 209 -21.32 -8.69 29.49
N VAL A 210 -22.54 -8.25 29.19
CA VAL A 210 -22.90 -7.73 27.86
C VAL A 210 -21.99 -6.57 27.43
N THR A 211 -21.75 -5.60 28.32
CA THR A 211 -20.91 -4.43 28.03
C THR A 211 -19.46 -4.82 27.74
N HIS A 212 -18.90 -5.75 28.52
CA HIS A 212 -17.53 -6.25 28.31
C HIS A 212 -17.40 -6.95 26.96
N THR A 213 -18.36 -7.81 26.62
CA THR A 213 -18.41 -8.52 25.34
C THR A 213 -18.63 -7.57 24.17
N PHE A 214 -19.42 -6.51 24.35
CA PHE A 214 -19.62 -5.47 23.34
C PHE A 214 -18.35 -4.67 23.08
N LEU A 215 -17.63 -4.27 24.13
CA LEU A 215 -16.35 -3.56 24.01
C LEU A 215 -15.26 -4.43 23.38
N LEU A 216 -15.23 -5.72 23.69
CA LEU A 216 -14.38 -6.68 22.99
C LEU A 216 -14.75 -6.76 21.49
N ALA A 217 -16.03 -6.89 21.16
CA ALA A 217 -16.47 -6.93 19.77
C ALA A 217 -16.12 -5.64 19.01
N LEU A 218 -16.23 -4.48 19.67
CA LEU A 218 -15.83 -3.18 19.14
C LEU A 218 -14.33 -3.13 18.87
N LEU A 219 -13.51 -3.61 19.80
CA LEU A 219 -12.06 -3.72 19.62
C LEU A 219 -11.70 -4.58 18.40
N LEU A 220 -12.33 -5.76 18.26
CA LEU A 220 -12.12 -6.63 17.11
C LEU A 220 -12.54 -5.95 15.81
N ALA A 221 -13.70 -5.28 15.78
CA ALA A 221 -14.16 -4.54 14.60
C ALA A 221 -13.22 -3.38 14.23
N VAL A 222 -12.71 -2.63 15.21
CA VAL A 222 -11.75 -1.55 15.00
C VAL A 222 -10.43 -2.07 14.44
N LEU A 223 -9.92 -3.21 14.93
CA LEU A 223 -8.65 -3.78 14.45
C LEU A 223 -8.78 -4.51 13.10
N ALA A 224 -9.87 -5.24 12.89
CA ALA A 224 -10.02 -6.13 11.73
C ALA A 224 -10.81 -5.51 10.56
N VAL A 225 -11.81 -4.69 10.84
CA VAL A 225 -12.79 -4.26 9.84
C VAL A 225 -12.63 -2.79 9.46
N LEU A 226 -12.34 -1.91 10.42
CA LEU A 226 -12.18 -0.48 10.17
C LEU A 226 -11.14 -0.16 9.07
N PRO A 227 -9.87 -0.63 9.13
CA PRO A 227 -8.89 -0.28 8.10
C PRO A 227 -9.31 -0.82 6.72
N LEU A 228 -9.94 -2.01 6.68
CA LEU A 228 -10.46 -2.61 5.45
C LEU A 228 -11.61 -1.79 4.85
N SER A 229 -12.55 -1.32 5.68
CA SER A 229 -13.71 -0.51 5.26
C SER A 229 -13.35 0.86 4.70
N ILE A 230 -12.25 1.44 5.20
CA ILE A 230 -11.73 2.73 4.73
C ILE A 230 -11.00 2.56 3.40
N ALA A 231 -10.13 1.55 3.32
CA ALA A 231 -9.32 1.28 2.13
C ALA A 231 -10.17 0.80 0.96
N LEU A 232 -11.10 -0.12 1.22
CA LEU A 232 -11.98 -0.77 0.26
C LEU A 232 -13.45 -0.50 0.67
N PRO A 233 -14.09 0.58 0.18
CA PRO A 233 -15.50 0.84 0.50
C PRO A 233 -16.40 -0.15 -0.27
N PRO A 234 -17.12 -1.07 0.40
CA PRO A 234 -17.90 -2.11 -0.28
C PRO A 234 -19.11 -1.56 -1.03
N VAL A 235 -19.86 -0.62 -0.46
CA VAL A 235 -21.17 -0.20 -1.00
C VAL A 235 -21.04 0.74 -2.20
N ALA A 236 -19.95 1.52 -2.26
CA ALA A 236 -19.76 2.59 -3.25
C ALA A 236 -19.44 2.10 -4.67
N THR A 237 -18.87 0.90 -4.83
CA THR A 237 -18.45 0.38 -6.15
C THR A 237 -18.75 -1.10 -6.27
N THR A 238 -19.14 -1.57 -7.46
CA THR A 238 -19.39 -2.99 -7.73
C THR A 238 -18.14 -3.85 -7.45
N ASN A 239 -16.97 -3.36 -7.86
CA ASN A 239 -15.68 -4.02 -7.63
C ASN A 239 -15.38 -4.15 -6.12
N GLY A 240 -15.71 -3.12 -5.33
CA GLY A 240 -15.57 -3.16 -3.88
C GLY A 240 -16.41 -4.27 -3.22
N ARG A 241 -17.65 -4.49 -3.70
CA ARG A 241 -18.50 -5.58 -3.20
C ARG A 241 -17.88 -6.95 -3.46
N PHE A 242 -17.40 -7.18 -4.68
CA PHE A 242 -16.76 -8.45 -5.05
C PHE A 242 -15.44 -8.65 -4.32
N ALA A 243 -14.65 -7.60 -4.09
CA ALA A 243 -13.45 -7.67 -3.28
C ALA A 243 -13.77 -8.09 -1.84
N TRP A 244 -14.79 -7.50 -1.22
CA TRP A 244 -15.23 -7.90 0.12
C TRP A 244 -15.74 -9.34 0.17
N LEU A 245 -16.57 -9.74 -0.79
CA LEU A 245 -17.07 -11.11 -0.86
C LEU A 245 -15.91 -12.09 -0.97
N ARG A 246 -14.95 -11.84 -1.87
CA ARG A 246 -13.76 -12.67 -2.04
C ARG A 246 -12.89 -12.72 -0.78
N LEU A 247 -12.63 -11.58 -0.17
CA LEU A 247 -11.78 -11.49 1.03
C LEU A 247 -12.42 -12.18 2.23
N VAL A 248 -13.72 -12.00 2.46
CA VAL A 248 -14.41 -12.56 3.63
C VAL A 248 -14.74 -14.04 3.45
N SER A 249 -15.18 -14.47 2.25
CA SER A 249 -15.58 -15.86 2.01
C SER A 249 -14.42 -16.80 1.71
N SER A 250 -13.43 -16.31 0.94
CA SER A 250 -12.40 -17.16 0.35
C SER A 250 -11.00 -16.85 0.88
N LEU A 251 -10.85 -15.80 1.71
CA LEU A 251 -9.56 -15.33 2.25
C LEU A 251 -8.47 -15.22 1.18
N SER A 252 -8.87 -14.85 -0.04
CA SER A 252 -8.00 -14.85 -1.22
C SER A 252 -7.72 -13.42 -1.64
N PRO A 253 -6.63 -12.77 -1.17
CA PRO A 253 -6.28 -11.42 -1.60
C PRO A 253 -5.81 -11.41 -3.05
N SER A 254 -6.31 -10.47 -3.85
CA SER A 254 -5.90 -10.32 -5.25
C SER A 254 -4.59 -9.56 -5.37
N ASP A 255 -4.40 -8.55 -4.52
CA ASP A 255 -3.24 -7.65 -4.57
C ASP A 255 -2.48 -7.63 -3.26
N ASN A 256 -1.22 -7.18 -3.31
CA ASN A 256 -0.38 -7.01 -2.13
C ASN A 256 -0.99 -6.05 -1.09
N LEU A 257 -1.75 -5.02 -1.53
CA LEU A 257 -2.43 -4.09 -0.63
C LEU A 257 -3.54 -4.79 0.16
N GLU A 258 -4.34 -5.63 -0.49
CA GLU A 258 -5.41 -6.38 0.18
C GLU A 258 -4.84 -7.39 1.18
N LEU A 259 -3.71 -8.02 0.83
CA LEU A 259 -3.00 -8.95 1.70
C LEU A 259 -2.58 -8.29 3.02
N VAL A 260 -1.99 -7.09 2.95
CA VAL A 260 -1.57 -6.31 4.13
C VAL A 260 -2.74 -5.88 5.01
N LEU A 261 -3.93 -5.71 4.43
CA LEU A 261 -5.14 -5.36 5.20
C LEU A 261 -5.81 -6.58 5.83
N ILE A 262 -5.87 -7.71 5.12
CA ILE A 262 -6.57 -8.92 5.59
C ILE A 262 -5.74 -9.74 6.58
N ALA A 263 -4.41 -9.78 6.44
CA ALA A 263 -3.54 -10.54 7.33
C ALA A 263 -3.65 -10.12 8.81
N PRO A 264 -3.57 -8.83 9.18
CA PRO A 264 -3.82 -8.40 10.56
C PRO A 264 -5.27 -8.64 11.00
N ALA A 265 -6.26 -8.53 10.11
CA ALA A 265 -7.65 -8.78 10.44
C ALA A 265 -7.89 -10.25 10.85
N VAL A 266 -7.38 -11.19 10.05
CA VAL A 266 -7.41 -12.63 10.37
C VAL A 266 -6.63 -12.91 11.65
N GLY A 267 -5.43 -12.32 11.77
CA GLY A 267 -4.60 -12.44 12.97
C GLY A 267 -5.33 -11.99 14.23
N THR A 268 -6.04 -10.85 14.19
CA THR A 268 -6.86 -10.35 15.30
C THR A 268 -7.95 -11.34 15.70
N LEU A 269 -8.69 -11.91 14.74
CA LEU A 269 -9.78 -12.84 15.04
C LEU A 269 -9.27 -14.18 15.58
N VAL A 270 -8.24 -14.75 14.95
CA VAL A 270 -7.59 -16.00 15.42
C VAL A 270 -6.94 -15.78 16.79
N GLY A 271 -6.30 -14.64 16.99
CA GLY A 271 -5.69 -14.25 18.26
C GLY A 271 -6.73 -14.11 19.38
N ALA A 272 -7.88 -13.49 19.11
CA ALA A 272 -8.97 -13.38 20.08
C ALA A 272 -9.55 -14.75 20.44
N TRP A 273 -9.75 -15.61 19.42
CA TRP A 273 -10.27 -16.96 19.60
C TRP A 273 -9.31 -17.84 20.41
N THR A 274 -8.03 -17.87 20.06
CA THR A 274 -7.01 -18.60 20.82
C THR A 274 -6.83 -18.02 22.24
N GLY A 275 -6.98 -16.70 22.40
CA GLY A 275 -7.00 -16.02 23.68
C GLY A 275 -8.20 -16.41 24.58
N ALA A 276 -9.24 -17.04 24.04
CA ALA A 276 -10.34 -17.55 24.85
C ALA A 276 -10.05 -18.92 25.49
N PHE A 277 -9.10 -19.69 24.96
CA PHE A 277 -8.77 -21.04 25.46
C PHE A 277 -8.30 -21.11 26.91
N PRO A 278 -7.55 -20.13 27.45
CA PRO A 278 -7.18 -20.17 28.86
C PRO A 278 -8.35 -20.01 29.83
N ILE A 279 -9.53 -19.56 29.37
CA ILE A 279 -10.66 -19.26 30.27
C ILE A 279 -11.28 -20.56 30.81
N PRO A 280 -11.64 -21.58 29.99
CA PRO A 280 -12.16 -22.85 30.52
C PRO A 280 -11.14 -23.67 31.32
N LEU A 281 -9.84 -23.37 31.20
CA LEU A 281 -8.78 -24.13 31.87
C LEU A 281 -8.65 -23.76 33.37
N ASP A 282 -9.31 -22.69 33.80
CA ASP A 282 -9.53 -22.27 35.18
C ASP A 282 -8.33 -22.49 36.12
N TRP A 283 -7.28 -21.69 35.91
CA TRP A 283 -6.08 -21.70 36.75
C TRP A 283 -6.23 -20.76 37.96
N ASP A 284 -7.46 -20.30 38.24
CA ASP A 284 -7.80 -19.33 39.28
C ASP A 284 -6.94 -18.06 39.26
N ARG A 285 -6.53 -17.61 38.06
CA ARG A 285 -5.68 -16.43 37.92
C ARG A 285 -6.47 -15.19 37.54
N PRO A 286 -6.12 -14.01 38.10
CA PRO A 286 -6.85 -12.78 37.83
C PRO A 286 -6.81 -12.37 36.36
N TRP A 287 -5.79 -12.81 35.61
CA TRP A 287 -5.68 -12.55 34.17
C TRP A 287 -6.65 -13.39 33.32
N GLN A 288 -7.27 -14.46 33.83
CA GLN A 288 -8.29 -15.26 33.12
C GLN A 288 -9.67 -14.60 33.06
N LYS A 289 -9.86 -13.46 33.74
CA LYS A 289 -11.14 -12.75 33.74
C LYS A 289 -11.53 -12.29 32.34
N TRP A 290 -12.82 -12.41 32.02
CA TRP A 290 -13.37 -11.86 30.78
C TRP A 290 -13.36 -10.32 30.81
N PRO A 291 -12.95 -9.61 29.75
CA PRO A 291 -12.48 -10.06 28.42
C PRO A 291 -10.94 -9.93 28.26
N VAL A 292 -10.16 -10.16 29.32
CA VAL A 292 -8.70 -9.85 29.36
C VAL A 292 -7.92 -10.69 28.34
N THR A 293 -8.02 -12.03 28.42
CA THR A 293 -7.21 -12.91 27.54
C THR A 293 -7.58 -12.81 26.06
N PRO A 294 -8.87 -12.69 25.64
CA PRO A 294 -9.20 -12.44 24.24
C PRO A 294 -8.74 -11.06 23.77
N THR A 295 -8.74 -10.04 24.62
CA THR A 295 -8.23 -8.70 24.29
C THR A 295 -6.73 -8.73 23.99
N VAL A 296 -5.95 -9.36 24.87
CA VAL A 296 -4.50 -9.52 24.67
C VAL A 296 -4.21 -10.38 23.44
N GLY A 297 -4.96 -11.48 23.28
CA GLY A 297 -4.87 -12.35 22.11
C GLY A 297 -5.17 -11.61 20.80
N ALA A 298 -6.19 -10.76 20.77
CA ALA A 298 -6.54 -9.94 19.61
C ALA A 298 -5.43 -8.96 19.21
N LEU A 299 -4.80 -8.30 20.19
CA LEU A 299 -3.70 -7.35 19.98
C LEU A 299 -2.43 -8.06 19.51
N ALA A 300 -2.07 -9.18 20.14
CA ALA A 300 -0.93 -10.01 19.74
C ALA A 300 -1.16 -10.59 18.34
N GLY A 301 -2.35 -11.10 18.07
CA GLY A 301 -2.76 -11.62 16.77
C GLY A 301 -2.73 -10.55 15.68
N HIS A 302 -3.15 -9.31 15.99
CA HIS A 302 -3.01 -8.18 15.08
C HIS A 302 -1.55 -7.93 14.71
N ALA A 303 -0.65 -7.91 15.70
CA ALA A 303 0.77 -7.69 15.48
C ALA A 303 1.39 -8.82 14.66
N ILE A 304 1.10 -10.08 14.99
CA ILE A 304 1.59 -11.25 14.24
C ILE A 304 1.07 -11.21 12.79
N GLY A 305 -0.23 -10.99 12.59
CA GLY A 305 -0.83 -10.89 11.26
C GLY A 305 -0.23 -9.75 10.42
N SER A 306 0.07 -8.61 11.05
CA SER A 306 0.77 -7.49 10.41
C SER A 306 2.17 -7.88 9.94
N LEU A 307 2.93 -8.58 10.79
CA LEU A 307 4.28 -9.07 10.48
C LEU A 307 4.28 -10.13 9.39
N VAL A 308 3.30 -11.05 9.41
CA VAL A 308 3.12 -12.06 8.37
C VAL A 308 2.80 -11.40 7.03
N GLY A 309 1.86 -10.45 7.01
CA GLY A 309 1.52 -9.72 5.80
C GLY A 309 2.74 -8.99 5.21
N PHE A 310 3.54 -8.36 6.07
CA PHE A 310 4.80 -7.73 5.67
C PHE A 310 5.83 -8.72 5.13
N ALA A 311 6.07 -9.83 5.82
CA ALA A 311 7.03 -10.84 5.41
C ALA A 311 6.68 -11.43 4.05
N VAL A 312 5.40 -11.73 3.81
CA VAL A 312 4.92 -12.25 2.51
C VAL A 312 5.11 -11.24 1.39
N VAL A 313 4.80 -9.97 1.63
CA VAL A 313 4.98 -8.90 0.62
C VAL A 313 6.46 -8.66 0.33
N ALA A 314 7.29 -8.58 1.38
CA ALA A 314 8.73 -8.43 1.24
C ALA A 314 9.31 -9.59 0.42
N TRP A 315 8.91 -10.83 0.74
CA TRP A 315 9.30 -12.03 0.01
C TRP A 315 8.91 -11.95 -1.48
N ARG A 316 7.65 -11.62 -1.79
CA ARG A 316 7.18 -11.44 -3.18
C ARG A 316 8.01 -10.41 -3.93
N LYS A 317 8.27 -9.25 -3.33
CA LYS A 317 9.06 -8.18 -3.95
C LYS A 317 10.52 -8.56 -4.15
N THR A 318 11.12 -9.31 -3.23
CA THR A 318 12.48 -9.83 -3.43
C THR A 318 12.55 -10.87 -4.55
N LEU A 319 11.54 -11.71 -4.69
CA LEU A 319 11.46 -12.69 -5.78
C LEU A 319 11.28 -12.00 -7.13
N GLU A 320 10.38 -11.02 -7.23
CA GLU A 320 10.18 -10.22 -8.44
C GLU A 320 11.51 -9.58 -8.89
N ALA A 321 12.21 -8.90 -7.97
CA ALA A 321 13.51 -8.29 -8.28
C ALA A 321 14.59 -9.30 -8.69
N ALA A 322 14.62 -10.49 -8.06
CA ALA A 322 15.57 -11.54 -8.42
C ALA A 322 15.29 -12.10 -9.82
N VAL A 323 14.01 -12.29 -10.17
CA VAL A 323 13.60 -12.74 -11.51
C VAL A 323 13.98 -11.71 -12.57
N ASP A 324 13.75 -10.43 -12.31
CA ASP A 324 14.10 -9.34 -13.23
C ASP A 324 15.61 -9.32 -13.53
N VAL A 325 16.46 -9.41 -12.50
CA VAL A 325 17.92 -9.45 -12.65
C VAL A 325 18.37 -10.67 -13.47
N LEU A 326 17.75 -11.83 -13.24
CA LEU A 326 18.06 -13.04 -14.01
C LEU A 326 17.64 -12.92 -15.47
N GLN A 327 16.53 -12.22 -15.74
CA GLN A 327 16.07 -11.99 -17.10
C GLN A 327 16.99 -11.01 -17.84
N GLU A 328 17.38 -9.91 -17.19
CA GLU A 328 18.36 -8.96 -17.74
C GLU A 328 19.71 -9.63 -18.03
N ALA A 329 20.18 -10.51 -17.14
CA ALA A 329 21.40 -11.28 -17.35
C ALA A 329 21.31 -12.17 -18.61
N LYS A 330 20.19 -12.89 -18.80
CA LYS A 330 19.95 -13.72 -19.99
C LYS A 330 19.87 -12.90 -21.28
N GLU A 331 19.21 -11.75 -21.24
CA GLU A 331 19.11 -10.85 -22.39
C GLU A 331 20.49 -10.31 -22.80
N ASN A 332 21.32 -9.93 -21.81
CA ASN A 332 22.69 -9.48 -22.02
C ASN A 332 23.58 -10.57 -22.63
N GLU A 333 23.51 -11.81 -22.12
CA GLU A 333 24.23 -12.95 -22.71
C GLU A 333 23.80 -13.22 -24.16
N GLY A 334 22.50 -13.16 -24.46
CA GLY A 334 21.97 -13.31 -25.81
C GLY A 334 22.50 -12.24 -26.77
N MET A 335 22.60 -10.99 -26.32
CA MET A 335 23.15 -9.89 -27.12
C MET A 335 24.66 -10.05 -27.35
N GLN A 336 25.42 -10.53 -26.36
CA GLN A 336 26.85 -10.81 -26.51
C GLN A 336 27.12 -11.94 -27.51
N ARG A 337 26.34 -13.03 -27.47
CA ARG A 337 26.48 -14.14 -28.45
C ARG A 337 26.20 -13.68 -29.89
N LYS A 338 25.15 -12.88 -30.11
CA LYS A 338 24.85 -12.29 -31.43
C LYS A 338 25.99 -11.39 -31.93
N THR A 339 26.57 -10.58 -31.05
CA THR A 339 27.66 -9.67 -31.40
C THR A 339 28.97 -10.43 -31.68
N GLY A 340 29.26 -11.50 -30.93
CA GLY A 340 30.40 -12.38 -31.15
C GLY A 340 30.34 -13.11 -32.49
N GLY A 341 29.21 -13.77 -32.79
CA GLY A 341 29.02 -14.48 -34.07
C GLY A 341 29.03 -13.56 -35.29
N MET A 342 28.56 -12.31 -35.14
CA MET A 342 28.61 -11.31 -36.22
C MET A 342 30.04 -10.79 -36.50
N LYS A 343 30.92 -10.76 -35.48
CA LYS A 343 32.34 -10.44 -35.66
C LYS A 343 33.11 -11.58 -36.32
N GLU A 344 32.76 -12.82 -36.01
CA GLU A 344 33.41 -14.01 -36.56
C GLU A 344 33.05 -14.22 -38.04
N THR A 345 31.76 -14.11 -38.40
CA THR A 345 31.30 -14.15 -39.80
C THR A 345 31.88 -13.04 -40.67
N ARG A 346 32.23 -11.88 -40.09
CA ARG A 346 32.87 -10.76 -40.81
C ARG A 346 34.38 -10.94 -41.02
N LYS A 347 35.04 -11.84 -40.28
CA LYS A 347 36.45 -12.18 -40.48
C LYS A 347 36.67 -13.27 -41.54
N ILE A 348 35.64 -14.05 -41.85
CA ILE A 348 35.70 -15.20 -42.78
C ILE A 348 35.43 -14.76 -44.24
N LYS A 349 35.15 -13.48 -44.48
CA LYS A 349 34.77 -12.91 -45.78
C LYS A 349 35.73 -11.81 -46.20
#